data_AF-A0AAU8BET3-F1
#
_entry.id   AF-A0AAU8BET3-F1
#
_cell.length_a   1.000
_cell.length_b   1.000
_cell.length_c   1.000
_cell.angle_alpha   90.00
_cell.angle_beta   90.00
_cell.angle_gamma   90.00
#
_symmetry.space_group_name_H-M   'P 1'
#
loop_
_entity.id
_entity.type
_entity.pdbx_description
1 polymer ?
#
loop_
_entity_poly.entity_id
_entity_poly.type
_entity_poly.pdbx_seq_one_letter_code
_entity_poly.pdbx_strand_id
1 'polypeptide(L)'
;MDSKVWQELLVLESRDAVDRLYTQIHNRKLSANRTIAINNAAKQAREYFRNAFSSNYSVRPLLTFYGVASLSRALILLLKSKGGEETLTAGHGLTAEDWRKNFSGELHKGLEGLLDLKVHLCKGLFVDLLEGTNNMSCVHVNSSGVDWTLNYDKPESNLSMSFGDVLTRLPDLTHELKIAGHASMSVIVNEMTYNAESGLNATVSPITECVREQFENLGYEVVTDKNIKATAEVFSNKTALFTHSSLSKQFGSIPRLAISPPVNGVGQLSEICLLYISSFYMSMLVRYFPTYWVSLVQGGKGDILWPAIYKAQQLVENTFPELVMELVEEMAKPKT
;
A
#
# COMPACT_ATOMS: atom_id res chain seq x y z
N MET A 1 21.27 1.66 5.20
CA MET A 1 20.12 0.78 4.90
C MET A 1 20.40 -0.57 5.56
N ASP A 2 20.41 -0.56 6.89
CA ASP A 2 20.73 -1.73 7.72
C ASP A 2 19.50 -2.10 8.54
N SER A 3 18.37 -2.27 7.87
CA SER A 3 17.15 -2.78 8.50
C SER A 3 17.10 -4.30 8.39
N LYS A 4 16.54 -4.94 9.42
CA LYS A 4 16.33 -6.38 9.51
C LYS A 4 15.63 -6.94 8.26
N VAL A 5 14.56 -6.28 7.81
CA VAL A 5 13.79 -6.70 6.61
C VAL A 5 14.66 -6.81 5.36
N TRP A 6 15.63 -5.90 5.15
CA TRP A 6 16.51 -5.97 3.99
C TRP A 6 17.52 -7.12 4.10
N GLN A 7 17.85 -7.58 5.31
CA GLN A 7 18.65 -8.80 5.47
C GLN A 7 17.82 -10.05 5.13
N GLU A 8 16.55 -10.08 5.55
CA GLU A 8 15.62 -11.18 5.24
C GLU A 8 15.35 -11.27 3.72
N LEU A 9 15.16 -10.13 3.06
CA LEU A 9 14.94 -10.04 1.61
C LEU A 9 16.14 -10.52 0.77
N LEU A 10 17.34 -10.75 1.35
CA LEU A 10 18.45 -11.42 0.63
C LEU A 10 18.05 -12.80 0.12
N VAL A 11 17.03 -13.43 0.72
CA VAL A 11 16.44 -14.67 0.24
C VAL A 11 15.98 -14.57 -1.22
N LEU A 12 15.52 -13.39 -1.66
CA LEU A 12 15.10 -13.13 -3.05
C LEU A 12 16.28 -12.87 -4.00
N GLU A 13 17.50 -12.69 -3.48
CA GLU A 13 18.70 -12.43 -4.27
C GLU A 13 19.61 -13.67 -4.42
N SER A 14 19.35 -14.69 -3.61
CA SER A 14 19.98 -16.00 -3.68
C SER A 14 19.23 -16.91 -4.64
N ARG A 15 19.95 -17.51 -5.59
CA ARG A 15 19.40 -18.46 -6.56
C ARG A 15 18.74 -19.66 -5.85
N ASP A 16 19.48 -20.31 -4.96
CA ASP A 16 19.02 -21.56 -4.32
C ASP A 16 17.85 -21.30 -3.37
N ALA A 17 17.86 -20.14 -2.70
CA ALA A 17 16.77 -19.77 -1.81
C ALA A 17 15.49 -19.44 -2.59
N VAL A 18 15.59 -18.72 -3.71
CA VAL A 18 14.45 -18.48 -4.62
C VAL A 18 13.92 -19.79 -5.20
N ASP A 19 14.79 -20.70 -5.65
CA ASP A 19 14.36 -22.00 -6.18
C ASP A 19 13.62 -22.83 -5.11
N ARG A 20 14.09 -22.78 -3.85
CA ARG A 20 13.43 -23.43 -2.71
C ARG A 20 12.07 -22.79 -2.39
N LEU A 21 12.00 -21.47 -2.28
CA LEU A 21 10.76 -20.74 -2.04
C LEU A 21 9.74 -21.02 -3.14
N TYR A 22 10.16 -20.95 -4.40
CA TYR A 22 9.28 -21.24 -5.54
C TYR A 22 8.76 -22.68 -5.51
N THR A 23 9.61 -23.64 -5.11
CA THR A 23 9.19 -25.03 -4.92
C THR A 23 8.17 -25.16 -3.80
N GLN A 24 8.33 -24.44 -2.68
CA GLN A 24 7.36 -24.43 -1.57
C GLN A 24 6.01 -23.83 -2.00
N ILE A 25 6.03 -22.71 -2.71
CA ILE A 25 4.82 -21.99 -3.14
C ILE A 25 4.06 -22.77 -4.24
N HIS A 26 4.77 -23.32 -5.23
CA HIS A 26 4.16 -23.87 -6.45
C HIS A 26 4.23 -25.38 -6.60
N ASN A 27 4.99 -26.08 -5.74
CA ASN A 27 5.36 -27.48 -5.91
C ASN A 27 5.96 -27.78 -7.30
N ARG A 28 6.82 -26.86 -7.78
CA ARG A 28 7.44 -26.90 -9.12
C ARG A 28 8.88 -26.37 -9.05
N LYS A 29 9.72 -26.82 -9.98
CA LYS A 29 11.06 -26.23 -10.17
C LYS A 29 10.98 -24.96 -11.01
N LEU A 30 11.74 -23.95 -10.60
CA LEU A 30 11.94 -22.73 -11.35
C LEU A 30 13.04 -22.93 -12.41
N SER A 31 12.91 -22.27 -13.58
CA SER A 31 13.97 -22.31 -14.60
C SER A 31 15.03 -21.26 -14.29
N ALA A 32 16.28 -21.53 -14.70
CA ALA A 32 17.41 -20.63 -14.43
C ALA A 32 17.16 -19.18 -14.89
N ASN A 33 16.54 -18.99 -16.06
CA ASN A 33 16.22 -17.65 -16.58
C ASN A 33 15.21 -16.92 -15.70
N ARG A 34 14.20 -17.62 -15.18
CA ARG A 34 13.21 -17.02 -14.27
C ARG A 34 13.81 -16.72 -12.91
N THR A 35 14.68 -17.59 -12.40
CA THR A 35 15.43 -17.33 -11.16
C THR A 35 16.29 -16.07 -11.29
N ILE A 36 17.02 -15.92 -12.41
CA ILE A 36 17.81 -14.72 -12.71
C ILE A 36 16.94 -13.46 -12.75
N ALA A 37 15.76 -13.51 -13.38
CA ALA A 37 14.84 -12.37 -13.44
C ALA A 37 14.38 -11.92 -12.04
N ILE A 38 13.98 -12.87 -11.18
CA ILE A 38 13.61 -12.57 -9.78
C ILE A 38 14.80 -11.97 -9.02
N ASN A 39 15.96 -12.62 -9.07
CA ASN A 39 17.15 -12.17 -8.34
C ASN A 39 17.60 -10.77 -8.79
N ASN A 40 17.60 -10.50 -10.09
CA ASN A 40 18.01 -9.19 -10.63
C ASN A 40 17.01 -8.10 -10.25
N ALA A 41 15.70 -8.37 -10.31
CA ALA A 41 14.69 -7.42 -9.87
C ALA A 41 14.82 -7.09 -8.37
N ALA A 42 15.07 -8.09 -7.52
CA ALA A 42 15.29 -7.91 -6.08
C ALA A 42 16.57 -7.10 -5.78
N LYS A 43 17.69 -7.42 -6.44
CA LYS A 43 18.95 -6.66 -6.33
C LYS A 43 18.77 -5.21 -6.76
N GLN A 44 18.10 -4.99 -7.89
CA GLN A 44 17.83 -3.64 -8.38
C GLN A 44 16.95 -2.85 -7.40
N ALA A 45 15.96 -3.50 -6.81
CA ALA A 45 15.14 -2.87 -5.77
C ALA A 45 16.00 -2.43 -4.58
N ARG A 46 16.83 -3.33 -4.03
CA ARG A 46 17.75 -3.00 -2.92
C ARG A 46 18.61 -1.78 -3.25
N GLU A 47 19.16 -1.74 -4.46
CA GLU A 47 19.98 -0.62 -4.91
C GLU A 47 19.20 0.69 -4.99
N TYR A 48 17.98 0.69 -5.52
CA TYR A 48 17.15 1.89 -5.55
C TYR A 48 16.80 2.39 -4.15
N PHE A 49 16.40 1.53 -3.23
CA PHE A 49 16.12 1.93 -1.84
C PHE A 49 17.39 2.42 -1.13
N ARG A 50 18.56 1.79 -1.38
CA ARG A 50 19.84 2.22 -0.80
C ARG A 50 20.23 3.62 -1.25
N ASN A 51 20.06 3.89 -2.55
CA ASN A 51 20.30 5.22 -3.11
C ASN A 51 19.26 6.23 -2.64
N ALA A 52 17.98 5.85 -2.54
CA ALA A 52 16.92 6.70 -2.02
C ALA A 52 17.22 7.14 -0.58
N PHE A 53 17.59 6.21 0.30
CA PHE A 53 17.94 6.46 1.70
C PHE A 53 19.05 7.52 1.85
N SER A 54 20.02 7.51 0.94
CA SER A 54 21.17 8.44 0.95
C SER A 54 20.90 9.75 0.21
N SER A 55 19.76 9.87 -0.47
CA SER A 55 19.42 11.02 -1.31
C SER A 55 18.60 12.08 -0.58
N ASN A 56 18.63 13.31 -1.10
CA ASN A 56 17.78 14.40 -0.64
C ASN A 56 16.32 14.20 -1.05
N TYR A 57 15.37 14.73 -0.26
CA TYR A 57 13.93 14.70 -0.57
C TYR A 57 13.56 15.26 -1.94
N SER A 58 14.38 16.13 -2.54
CA SER A 58 14.18 16.61 -3.91
C SER A 58 14.14 15.52 -4.98
N VAL A 59 14.73 14.34 -4.72
CA VAL A 59 14.78 13.20 -5.66
C VAL A 59 14.43 11.85 -5.03
N ARG A 60 14.45 11.75 -3.69
CA ARG A 60 14.23 10.52 -2.93
C ARG A 60 12.96 9.74 -3.31
N PRO A 61 11.78 10.36 -3.46
CA PRO A 61 10.57 9.61 -3.83
C PRO A 61 10.65 8.98 -5.21
N LEU A 62 11.35 9.61 -6.17
CA LEU A 62 11.55 9.05 -7.50
C LEU A 62 12.36 7.75 -7.42
N LEU A 63 13.47 7.76 -6.70
CA LEU A 63 14.30 6.57 -6.48
C LEU A 63 13.52 5.48 -5.73
N THR A 64 12.76 5.88 -4.71
CA THR A 64 11.94 4.96 -3.91
C THR A 64 10.90 4.25 -4.76
N PHE A 65 10.18 4.97 -5.62
CA PHE A 65 9.20 4.36 -6.51
C PHE A 65 9.82 3.33 -7.46
N TYR A 66 11.01 3.60 -8.01
CA TYR A 66 11.70 2.60 -8.82
C TYR A 66 12.14 1.39 -7.99
N GLY A 67 12.48 1.58 -6.72
CA GLY A 67 12.69 0.49 -5.75
C GLY A 67 11.42 -0.34 -5.54
N VAL A 68 10.29 0.30 -5.25
CA VAL A 68 8.97 -0.32 -5.10
C VAL A 68 8.59 -1.11 -6.36
N ALA A 69 8.78 -0.52 -7.54
CA ALA A 69 8.48 -1.16 -8.80
C ALA A 69 9.35 -2.40 -9.04
N SER A 70 10.68 -2.32 -8.82
CA SER A 70 11.55 -3.48 -8.99
C SER A 70 11.29 -4.58 -7.95
N LEU A 71 10.95 -4.22 -6.70
CA LEU A 71 10.59 -5.21 -5.69
C LEU A 71 9.26 -5.89 -6.00
N SER A 72 8.28 -5.11 -6.49
CA SER A 72 7.01 -5.64 -7.01
C SER A 72 7.24 -6.66 -8.12
N ARG A 73 8.16 -6.38 -9.07
CA ARG A 73 8.51 -7.33 -10.14
C ARG A 73 9.06 -8.64 -9.58
N ALA A 74 9.97 -8.57 -8.62
CA ALA A 74 10.54 -9.77 -7.98
C ALA A 74 9.45 -10.62 -7.32
N LEU A 75 8.54 -9.98 -6.56
CA LEU A 75 7.41 -10.64 -5.92
C LEU A 75 6.47 -11.28 -6.95
N ILE A 76 6.04 -10.53 -7.96
CA ILE A 76 5.15 -11.04 -9.02
C ILE A 76 5.76 -12.25 -9.72
N LEU A 77 7.04 -12.18 -10.10
CA LEU A 77 7.71 -13.26 -10.83
C LEU A 77 7.88 -14.52 -9.98
N LEU A 78 8.02 -14.38 -8.66
CA LEU A 78 8.03 -15.48 -7.69
C LEU A 78 6.62 -16.09 -7.54
N LEU A 79 5.59 -15.26 -7.41
CA LEU A 79 4.22 -15.71 -7.16
C LEU A 79 3.50 -16.21 -8.42
N LYS A 80 3.96 -15.88 -9.62
CA LYS A 80 3.41 -16.43 -10.87
C LYS A 80 3.89 -17.85 -11.12
N SER A 81 2.96 -18.78 -11.36
CA SER A 81 3.30 -20.19 -11.63
C SER A 81 3.85 -20.45 -13.05
N LYS A 82 3.69 -19.48 -13.97
CA LYS A 82 4.10 -19.54 -15.39
C LYS A 82 4.46 -18.13 -15.90
N GLY A 83 5.29 -18.09 -16.94
CA GLY A 83 5.75 -16.84 -17.57
C GLY A 83 6.94 -16.22 -16.83
N GLY A 84 7.86 -15.59 -17.56
CA GLY A 84 8.96 -14.79 -17.05
C GLY A 84 8.69 -13.30 -17.15
N GLU A 85 9.77 -12.52 -17.12
CA GLU A 85 9.74 -11.05 -17.22
C GLU A 85 9.07 -10.55 -18.49
N GLU A 86 9.14 -11.32 -19.58
CA GLU A 86 8.48 -11.02 -20.86
C GLU A 86 6.95 -10.98 -20.76
N THR A 87 6.37 -11.52 -19.69
CA THR A 87 4.93 -11.52 -19.43
C THR A 87 4.47 -10.37 -18.55
N LEU A 88 5.39 -9.51 -18.08
CA LEU A 88 5.05 -8.33 -17.32
C LEU A 88 4.57 -7.22 -18.26
N THR A 89 3.49 -6.56 -17.86
CA THR A 89 2.87 -5.49 -18.62
C THR A 89 3.69 -4.21 -18.49
N ALA A 90 4.08 -3.64 -19.64
CA ALA A 90 4.82 -2.38 -19.67
C ALA A 90 3.99 -1.22 -19.07
N GLY A 91 4.68 -0.27 -18.44
CA GLY A 91 4.07 0.88 -17.77
C GLY A 91 3.89 0.69 -16.26
N HIS A 92 3.46 1.75 -15.58
CA HIS A 92 3.30 1.77 -14.12
C HIS A 92 1.97 1.15 -13.66
N GLY A 93 0.98 1.06 -14.55
CA GLY A 93 -0.39 0.62 -14.21
C GLY A 93 -1.25 1.70 -13.55
N LEU A 94 -0.73 2.94 -13.52
CA LEU A 94 -1.39 4.14 -13.02
C LEU A 94 -1.11 5.29 -13.98
N THR A 95 -2.09 6.18 -14.18
CA THR A 95 -1.93 7.38 -15.03
C THR A 95 -2.52 8.60 -14.35
N ALA A 96 -1.76 9.69 -14.31
CA ALA A 96 -2.18 10.97 -13.75
C ALA A 96 -3.30 11.62 -14.58
N GLU A 97 -4.35 12.08 -13.91
CA GLU A 97 -5.48 12.78 -14.52
C GLU A 97 -5.26 14.29 -14.48
N ASP A 98 -4.71 14.84 -15.57
CA ASP A 98 -4.67 16.28 -15.85
C ASP A 98 -4.16 17.17 -14.70
N TRP A 99 -3.13 16.71 -13.98
CA TRP A 99 -2.55 17.44 -12.84
C TRP A 99 -2.07 18.85 -13.21
N ARG A 100 -1.78 19.11 -14.49
CA ARG A 100 -1.37 20.44 -14.95
C ARG A 100 -2.42 21.51 -14.64
N LYS A 101 -3.71 21.17 -14.62
CA LYS A 101 -4.76 22.10 -14.20
C LYS A 101 -4.61 22.51 -12.74
N ASN A 102 -4.32 21.57 -11.84
CA ASN A 102 -4.07 21.82 -10.42
C ASN A 102 -2.84 22.71 -10.18
N PHE A 103 -1.89 22.72 -11.12
CA PHE A 103 -0.61 23.43 -11.02
C PHE A 103 -0.47 24.63 -11.99
N SER A 104 -1.58 25.13 -12.52
CA SER A 104 -1.60 26.21 -13.53
C SER A 104 -1.62 27.64 -12.97
N GLY A 105 -1.47 27.81 -11.65
CA GLY A 105 -1.64 29.10 -10.97
C GLY A 105 -0.55 29.42 -9.94
N GLU A 106 -0.95 30.09 -8.86
CA GLU A 106 -0.06 30.44 -7.76
C GLU A 106 0.40 29.19 -7.00
N LEU A 107 1.69 29.14 -6.66
CA LEU A 107 2.35 28.00 -6.04
C LEU A 107 1.59 27.43 -4.82
N HIS A 108 1.19 28.31 -3.89
CA HIS A 108 0.49 27.90 -2.66
C HIS A 108 -0.87 27.23 -2.94
N LYS A 109 -1.62 27.68 -3.95
CA LYS A 109 -2.89 27.08 -4.33
C LYS A 109 -2.71 25.66 -4.89
N GLY A 110 -1.63 25.44 -5.65
CA GLY A 110 -1.29 24.11 -6.12
C GLY A 110 -0.85 23.17 -4.98
N LEU A 111 -0.22 23.70 -3.93
CA LEU A 111 0.15 22.92 -2.75
C LEU A 111 -1.07 22.56 -1.88
N GLU A 112 -2.03 23.49 -1.73
CA GLU A 112 -3.30 23.24 -1.02
C GLU A 112 -4.12 22.13 -1.72
N GLY A 113 -4.08 22.05 -3.06
CA GLY A 113 -4.79 21.05 -3.86
C GLY A 113 -4.06 19.71 -4.07
N LEU A 114 -3.01 19.41 -3.30
CA LEU A 114 -2.24 18.16 -3.49
C LEU A 114 -3.06 16.90 -3.24
N LEU A 115 -3.97 16.91 -2.27
CA LEU A 115 -4.80 15.75 -1.98
C LEU A 115 -5.83 15.47 -3.08
N ASP A 116 -6.18 16.48 -3.89
CA ASP A 116 -7.16 16.36 -4.98
C ASP A 116 -6.58 15.77 -6.27
N LEU A 117 -5.26 15.53 -6.32
CA LEU A 117 -4.62 14.97 -7.50
C LEU A 117 -5.12 13.55 -7.77
N LYS A 118 -5.64 13.31 -8.96
CA LYS A 118 -6.24 12.02 -9.32
C LYS A 118 -5.36 11.16 -10.20
N VAL A 119 -5.42 9.85 -9.99
CA VAL A 119 -4.90 8.85 -10.93
C VAL A 119 -6.01 7.85 -11.23
N HIS A 120 -6.00 7.30 -12.43
CA HIS A 120 -6.81 6.13 -12.76
C HIS A 120 -5.93 4.91 -12.98
N LEU A 121 -6.51 3.75 -12.71
CA LEU A 121 -5.93 2.46 -13.08
C LEU A 121 -5.79 2.37 -14.60
N CYS A 122 -4.67 1.82 -15.04
CA CYS A 122 -4.46 1.44 -16.43
C CYS A 122 -3.63 0.16 -16.50
N LYS A 123 -3.41 -0.38 -17.71
CA LYS A 123 -2.55 -1.55 -17.88
C LYS A 123 -1.12 -1.24 -17.45
N GLY A 124 -0.49 -2.16 -16.72
CA GLY A 124 0.91 -2.04 -16.31
C GLY A 124 1.21 -2.76 -15.00
N LEU A 125 2.39 -2.48 -14.45
CA LEU A 125 2.95 -3.20 -13.32
C LEU A 125 2.05 -3.23 -12.07
N PHE A 126 1.33 -2.15 -11.75
CA PHE A 126 0.40 -2.15 -10.62
C PHE A 126 -0.71 -3.20 -10.76
N VAL A 127 -1.27 -3.37 -11.97
CA VAL A 127 -2.29 -4.40 -12.22
C VAL A 127 -1.68 -5.79 -12.14
N ASP A 128 -0.47 -5.99 -12.64
CA ASP A 128 0.26 -7.26 -12.48
C ASP A 128 0.54 -7.58 -11.00
N LEU A 129 0.82 -6.56 -10.17
CA LEU A 129 1.02 -6.72 -8.72
C LEU A 129 -0.28 -7.16 -8.05
N LEU A 130 -1.38 -6.50 -8.39
CA LEU A 130 -2.71 -6.81 -7.86
C LEU A 130 -3.11 -8.26 -8.19
N GLU A 131 -2.94 -8.67 -9.44
CA GLU A 131 -3.23 -10.05 -9.87
C GLU A 131 -2.24 -11.06 -9.27
N GLY A 132 -0.95 -10.76 -9.26
CA GLY A 132 0.11 -11.66 -8.79
C GLY A 132 0.05 -11.93 -7.29
N THR A 133 -0.48 -10.99 -6.50
CA THR A 133 -0.70 -11.13 -5.05
C THR A 133 -2.13 -11.54 -4.70
N ASN A 134 -3.00 -11.74 -5.70
CA ASN A 134 -4.44 -11.93 -5.51
C ASN A 134 -5.10 -10.83 -4.66
N ASN A 135 -4.55 -9.61 -4.72
CA ASN A 135 -4.93 -8.47 -3.90
C ASN A 135 -5.03 -8.84 -2.41
N MET A 136 -4.10 -9.68 -1.93
CA MET A 136 -4.14 -10.23 -0.58
C MET A 136 -3.61 -9.23 0.46
N SER A 137 -4.24 -9.24 1.62
CA SER A 137 -3.78 -8.59 2.85
C SER A 137 -3.54 -9.65 3.91
N CYS A 138 -2.38 -9.58 4.55
CA CYS A 138 -2.08 -10.29 5.78
C CYS A 138 -2.52 -9.40 6.94
N VAL A 139 -3.29 -9.94 7.88
CA VAL A 139 -3.95 -9.20 8.96
C VAL A 139 -3.44 -9.68 10.31
N HIS A 140 -2.99 -8.73 11.13
CA HIS A 140 -2.49 -8.95 12.48
C HIS A 140 -3.51 -8.37 13.48
N VAL A 141 -4.18 -9.24 14.22
CA VAL A 141 -5.23 -8.89 15.18
C VAL A 141 -4.75 -9.10 16.61
N ASN A 142 -4.23 -10.30 16.91
CA ASN A 142 -3.93 -10.77 18.26
C ASN A 142 -2.48 -11.25 18.41
N SER A 143 -1.72 -11.36 17.32
CA SER A 143 -0.34 -11.79 17.38
C SER A 143 0.57 -10.93 16.50
N SER A 144 1.88 -11.08 16.69
CA SER A 144 2.88 -10.44 15.83
C SER A 144 3.07 -11.18 14.50
N GLY A 145 2.39 -12.31 14.30
CA GLY A 145 2.34 -13.04 13.05
C GLY A 145 0.99 -12.85 12.36
N VAL A 146 0.90 -13.28 11.11
CA VAL A 146 -0.34 -13.21 10.33
C VAL A 146 -1.39 -14.09 10.99
N ASP A 147 -2.44 -13.45 11.53
CA ASP A 147 -3.58 -14.14 12.13
C ASP A 147 -4.56 -14.58 11.05
N TRP A 148 -4.89 -13.67 10.12
CA TRP A 148 -5.81 -13.90 9.01
C TRP A 148 -5.24 -13.43 7.68
N THR A 149 -5.69 -14.05 6.59
CA THR A 149 -5.50 -13.54 5.23
C THR A 149 -6.84 -13.16 4.63
N LEU A 150 -6.83 -12.10 3.84
CA LEU A 150 -8.02 -11.57 3.17
C LEU A 150 -7.66 -11.24 1.73
N ASN A 151 -8.45 -11.72 0.79
CA ASN A 151 -8.33 -11.33 -0.62
C ASN A 151 -9.43 -10.33 -0.95
N TYR A 152 -9.05 -9.25 -1.61
CA TYR A 152 -10.00 -8.26 -2.12
C TYR A 152 -10.34 -8.55 -3.57
N ASP A 153 -11.57 -8.22 -3.97
CA ASP A 153 -11.92 -8.29 -5.37
C ASP A 153 -11.08 -7.31 -6.18
N LYS A 154 -10.85 -7.67 -7.45
CA LYS A 154 -10.14 -6.79 -8.36
C LYS A 154 -10.99 -5.54 -8.62
N PRO A 155 -10.45 -4.33 -8.40
CA PRO A 155 -11.17 -3.10 -8.70
C PRO A 155 -11.44 -2.96 -10.20
N GLU A 156 -12.46 -2.17 -10.53
CA GLU A 156 -12.80 -1.83 -11.91
C GLU A 156 -11.63 -1.15 -12.63
N SER A 157 -11.47 -1.43 -13.92
CA SER A 157 -10.30 -0.98 -14.71
C SER A 157 -10.20 0.54 -14.91
N ASN A 158 -11.25 1.28 -14.58
CA ASN A 158 -11.35 2.74 -14.64
C ASN A 158 -11.42 3.39 -13.25
N LEU A 159 -11.12 2.65 -12.16
CA LEU A 159 -11.11 3.20 -10.82
C LEU A 159 -10.19 4.43 -10.77
N SER A 160 -10.80 5.59 -10.52
CA SER A 160 -10.13 6.85 -10.26
C SER A 160 -10.06 7.05 -8.75
N MET A 161 -8.94 7.57 -8.28
CA MET A 161 -8.69 7.86 -6.87
C MET A 161 -7.86 9.13 -6.76
N SER A 162 -8.11 9.89 -5.71
CA SER A 162 -7.31 11.05 -5.33
C SER A 162 -6.14 10.66 -4.43
N PHE A 163 -5.14 11.52 -4.28
CA PHE A 163 -4.04 11.26 -3.35
C PHE A 163 -4.56 11.23 -1.90
N GLY A 164 -5.53 12.09 -1.58
CA GLY A 164 -6.25 12.09 -0.31
C GLY A 164 -6.98 10.77 -0.04
N ASP A 165 -7.61 10.15 -1.05
CA ASP A 165 -8.25 8.85 -0.89
C ASP A 165 -7.27 7.79 -0.39
N VAL A 166 -6.02 7.83 -0.86
CA VAL A 166 -5.00 6.87 -0.46
C VAL A 166 -4.45 7.22 0.93
N LEU A 167 -4.03 8.46 1.15
CA LEU A 167 -3.36 8.85 2.41
C LEU A 167 -4.28 8.76 3.63
N THR A 168 -5.57 9.07 3.48
CA THR A 168 -6.54 9.00 4.59
C THR A 168 -6.84 7.58 5.07
N ARG A 169 -6.40 6.55 4.33
CA ARG A 169 -6.54 5.12 4.69
C ARG A 169 -5.30 4.55 5.37
N LEU A 170 -4.23 5.33 5.47
CA LEU A 170 -2.99 4.96 6.17
C LEU A 170 -3.05 5.48 7.62
N PRO A 171 -3.19 4.60 8.63
CA PRO A 171 -3.48 5.01 10.01
C PRO A 171 -2.38 5.87 10.61
N ASP A 172 -1.12 5.61 10.25
CA ASP A 172 0.03 6.40 10.71
C ASP A 172 -0.05 7.87 10.30
N LEU A 173 -0.79 8.24 9.26
CA LEU A 173 -0.89 9.63 8.77
C LEU A 173 -1.99 10.44 9.46
N THR A 174 -2.82 9.80 10.30
CA THR A 174 -4.02 10.41 10.89
C THR A 174 -3.73 11.72 11.63
N HIS A 175 -2.63 11.77 12.39
CA HIS A 175 -2.27 12.94 13.18
C HIS A 175 -1.89 14.14 12.30
N GLU A 176 -1.01 13.92 11.32
CA GLU A 176 -0.52 14.96 10.41
C GLU A 176 -1.64 15.46 9.48
N LEU A 177 -2.49 14.56 8.99
CA LEU A 177 -3.67 14.94 8.19
C LEU A 177 -4.66 15.79 8.99
N LYS A 178 -4.87 15.46 10.27
CA LYS A 178 -5.75 16.25 11.15
C LYS A 178 -5.21 17.67 11.36
N ILE A 179 -3.89 17.83 11.54
CA ILE A 179 -3.26 19.17 11.63
C ILE A 179 -3.49 19.96 10.35
N ALA A 180 -3.45 19.30 9.18
CA ALA A 180 -3.74 19.90 7.89
C ALA A 180 -5.25 20.13 7.62
N GLY A 181 -6.14 19.82 8.57
CA GLY A 181 -7.58 20.04 8.43
C GLY A 181 -8.31 18.94 7.64
N HIS A 182 -7.70 17.78 7.44
CA HIS A 182 -8.29 16.65 6.73
C HIS A 182 -8.67 15.51 7.69
N ALA A 183 -9.87 14.93 7.49
CA ALA A 183 -10.33 13.78 8.25
C ALA A 183 -9.66 12.49 7.74
N SER A 184 -9.26 11.62 8.68
CA SER A 184 -8.82 10.27 8.35
C SER A 184 -10.02 9.37 8.09
N MET A 185 -9.89 8.48 7.10
CA MET A 185 -10.85 7.40 6.82
C MET A 185 -10.50 6.12 7.59
N SER A 186 -9.28 6.03 8.10
CA SER A 186 -8.76 4.92 8.86
C SER A 186 -9.08 5.07 10.35
N VAL A 187 -9.71 4.06 10.94
CA VAL A 187 -10.01 4.01 12.37
C VAL A 187 -9.38 2.78 12.99
N ILE A 188 -8.74 2.96 14.16
CA ILE A 188 -8.03 1.85 14.81
C ILE A 188 -9.02 0.84 15.37
N VAL A 189 -8.79 -0.43 15.05
CA VAL A 189 -9.51 -1.58 15.58
C VAL A 189 -8.93 -1.95 16.95
N ASN A 190 -9.78 -2.01 17.95
CA ASN A 190 -9.42 -2.47 19.29
C ASN A 190 -9.71 -3.96 19.47
N GLU A 191 -10.83 -4.43 18.92
CA GLU A 191 -11.23 -5.84 18.93
C GLU A 191 -11.98 -6.16 17.63
N MET A 192 -11.80 -7.36 17.10
CA MET A 192 -12.49 -7.80 15.89
C MET A 192 -12.77 -9.29 15.90
N THR A 193 -13.96 -9.67 15.46
CA THR A 193 -14.36 -11.06 15.22
C THR A 193 -15.09 -11.16 13.88
N TYR A 194 -14.89 -12.27 13.18
CA TYR A 194 -15.65 -12.63 11.99
C TYR A 194 -16.02 -14.11 12.03
N ASN A 195 -17.26 -14.44 11.67
CA ASN A 195 -17.66 -15.79 11.30
C ASN A 195 -18.78 -15.75 10.26
N ALA A 196 -19.00 -16.87 9.57
CA ALA A 196 -19.97 -16.94 8.47
C ALA A 196 -21.44 -16.79 8.91
N GLU A 197 -21.76 -17.01 10.18
CA GLU A 197 -23.14 -16.92 10.69
C GLU A 197 -23.50 -15.51 11.15
N SER A 198 -22.61 -14.85 11.91
CA SER A 198 -22.84 -13.54 12.50
C SER A 198 -22.16 -12.38 11.76
N GLY A 199 -21.34 -12.66 10.75
CA GLY A 199 -20.59 -11.66 10.00
C GLY A 199 -19.47 -10.99 10.81
N LEU A 200 -19.14 -9.75 10.44
CA LEU A 200 -18.12 -8.93 11.08
C LEU A 200 -18.70 -8.19 12.30
N ASN A 201 -17.96 -8.19 13.40
CA ASN A 201 -18.15 -7.26 14.52
C ASN A 201 -16.78 -6.69 14.94
N ALA A 202 -16.64 -5.37 14.89
CA ALA A 202 -15.42 -4.67 15.24
C ALA A 202 -15.70 -3.54 16.25
N THR A 203 -14.96 -3.55 17.36
CA THR A 203 -14.86 -2.42 18.28
C THR A 203 -13.72 -1.55 17.83
N VAL A 204 -13.99 -0.27 17.55
CA VAL A 204 -13.04 0.68 16.97
C VAL A 204 -12.85 1.91 17.86
N SER A 205 -11.81 2.68 17.59
CA SER A 205 -11.69 4.05 18.11
C SER A 205 -12.81 4.94 17.56
N PRO A 206 -13.16 6.05 18.25
CA PRO A 206 -14.25 6.92 17.83
C PRO A 206 -14.18 7.31 16.34
N ILE A 207 -15.23 7.00 15.60
CA ILE A 207 -15.36 7.32 14.18
C ILE A 207 -15.87 8.75 13.99
N THR A 208 -15.53 9.34 12.85
CA THR A 208 -16.13 10.61 12.41
C THR A 208 -17.43 10.37 11.66
N GLU A 209 -18.26 11.41 11.53
CA GLU A 209 -19.52 11.32 10.77
C GLU A 209 -19.29 10.93 9.30
N CYS A 210 -18.20 11.42 8.70
CA CYS A 210 -17.83 11.06 7.33
C CYS A 210 -17.53 9.55 7.19
N VAL A 211 -16.81 8.96 8.16
CA VAL A 211 -16.53 7.51 8.16
C VAL A 211 -17.81 6.71 8.39
N ARG A 212 -18.67 7.15 9.30
CA ARG A 212 -19.99 6.55 9.54
C ARG A 212 -20.79 6.47 8.25
N GLU A 213 -20.97 7.60 7.58
CA GLU A 213 -21.77 7.69 6.35
C GLU A 213 -21.24 6.73 5.26
N GLN A 214 -19.93 6.64 5.10
CA GLN A 214 -19.32 5.74 4.12
C GLN A 214 -19.60 4.26 4.44
N PHE A 215 -19.51 3.85 5.70
CA PHE A 215 -19.83 2.46 6.10
C PHE A 215 -21.32 2.16 5.95
N GLU A 216 -22.19 3.06 6.41
CA GLU A 216 -23.65 2.89 6.32
C GLU A 216 -24.11 2.79 4.85
N ASN A 217 -23.52 3.59 3.95
CA ASN A 217 -23.77 3.52 2.50
C ASN A 217 -23.36 2.18 1.87
N LEU A 218 -22.43 1.44 2.50
CA LEU A 218 -22.00 0.10 2.07
C LEU A 218 -22.85 -1.01 2.68
N GLY A 219 -23.83 -0.67 3.53
CA GLY A 219 -24.71 -1.63 4.22
C GLY A 219 -24.16 -2.12 5.57
N TYR A 220 -23.09 -1.50 6.09
CA TYR A 220 -22.61 -1.78 7.44
C TYR A 220 -23.52 -1.09 8.46
N GLU A 221 -23.64 -1.68 9.65
CA GLU A 221 -24.33 -1.09 10.79
C GLU A 221 -23.30 -0.44 11.74
N VAL A 222 -23.54 0.82 12.09
CA VAL A 222 -22.68 1.57 12.99
C VAL A 222 -23.44 1.89 14.28
N VAL A 223 -23.49 0.90 15.18
CA VAL A 223 -24.35 0.91 16.39
C VAL A 223 -24.01 2.06 17.35
N THR A 224 -22.72 2.37 17.48
CA THR A 224 -22.19 3.49 18.27
C THR A 224 -21.07 4.15 17.50
N ASP A 225 -20.51 5.25 17.98
CA ASP A 225 -19.29 5.83 17.40
C ASP A 225 -18.05 4.93 17.53
N LYS A 226 -18.17 3.76 18.19
CA LYS A 226 -17.08 2.82 18.47
C LYS A 226 -17.35 1.39 18.01
N ASN A 227 -18.44 1.14 17.27
CA ASN A 227 -18.79 -0.22 16.87
C ASN A 227 -19.28 -0.27 15.43
N ILE A 228 -18.65 -1.14 14.64
CA ILE A 228 -18.97 -1.39 13.24
C ILE A 228 -19.32 -2.87 13.09
N LYS A 229 -20.46 -3.15 12.46
CA LYS A 229 -20.95 -4.50 12.17
C LYS A 229 -21.32 -4.64 10.70
N ALA A 230 -21.21 -5.86 10.18
CA ALA A 230 -21.77 -6.23 8.88
C ALA A 230 -22.17 -7.70 8.89
N THR A 231 -23.21 -8.05 8.14
CA THR A 231 -23.50 -9.46 7.86
C THR A 231 -22.38 -10.07 7.03
N ALA A 232 -22.28 -11.40 6.99
CA ALA A 232 -21.29 -12.09 6.17
C ALA A 232 -21.41 -11.71 4.67
N GLU A 233 -22.64 -11.56 4.17
CA GLU A 233 -22.93 -11.15 2.79
C GLU A 233 -22.47 -9.72 2.49
N VAL A 234 -22.76 -8.76 3.39
CA VAL A 234 -22.30 -7.38 3.22
C VAL A 234 -20.78 -7.34 3.25
N PHE A 235 -20.17 -8.00 4.23
CA PHE A 235 -18.71 -8.01 4.37
C PHE A 235 -18.02 -8.70 3.19
N SER A 236 -18.58 -9.75 2.60
CA SER A 236 -17.98 -10.42 1.44
C SER A 236 -18.08 -9.59 0.16
N ASN A 237 -19.19 -8.84 -0.02
CA ASN A 237 -19.42 -8.06 -1.24
C ASN A 237 -18.79 -6.66 -1.20
N LYS A 238 -18.63 -6.09 -0.01
CA LYS A 238 -18.16 -4.72 0.23
C LYS A 238 -17.10 -4.66 1.33
N THR A 239 -16.22 -5.66 1.34
CA THR A 239 -15.09 -5.82 2.27
C THR A 239 -14.38 -4.51 2.56
N ALA A 240 -14.38 -4.12 3.83
CA ALA A 240 -13.62 -3.00 4.36
C ALA A 240 -12.11 -3.24 4.18
N LEU A 241 -11.34 -2.16 4.07
CA LEU A 241 -9.89 -2.24 3.95
C LEU A 241 -9.25 -2.34 5.33
N PHE A 242 -8.28 -3.23 5.44
CA PHE A 242 -7.44 -3.40 6.62
C PHE A 242 -6.02 -2.92 6.33
N THR A 243 -5.50 -2.06 7.21
CA THR A 243 -4.14 -1.52 7.17
C THR A 243 -3.56 -1.49 8.58
N HIS A 244 -2.24 -1.33 8.71
CA HIS A 244 -1.56 -1.43 10.00
C HIS A 244 -0.75 -0.18 10.33
N SER A 245 -0.85 0.29 11.58
CA SER A 245 0.08 1.30 12.07
C SER A 245 1.44 0.67 12.36
N SER A 246 2.45 1.11 11.61
CA SER A 246 3.73 0.41 11.48
C SER A 246 4.93 1.27 11.93
N LEU A 247 4.85 2.60 11.84
CA LEU A 247 6.01 3.47 12.12
C LEU A 247 6.32 3.68 13.61
N SER A 248 5.31 3.57 14.48
CA SER A 248 5.46 3.81 15.93
C SER A 248 5.57 2.53 16.76
N LYS A 249 5.76 1.38 16.09
CA LYS A 249 5.81 0.06 16.73
C LYS A 249 7.14 -0.12 17.47
N GLN A 250 7.07 -0.47 18.76
CA GLN A 250 8.23 -1.01 19.47
C GLN A 250 8.56 -2.40 18.92
N PHE A 251 9.86 -2.73 18.82
CA PHE A 251 10.28 -4.02 18.30
C PHE A 251 9.59 -5.18 19.04
N GLY A 252 8.89 -6.04 18.30
CA GLY A 252 8.13 -7.17 18.86
C GLY A 252 6.68 -6.89 19.28
N SER A 253 6.20 -5.65 19.21
CA SER A 253 4.78 -5.36 19.52
C SER A 253 3.86 -5.73 18.35
N ILE A 254 2.58 -5.98 18.60
CA ILE A 254 1.59 -6.21 17.55
C ILE A 254 1.36 -4.86 16.83
N PRO A 255 1.43 -4.81 15.48
CA PRO A 255 1.10 -3.57 14.78
C PRO A 255 -0.40 -3.28 14.96
N ARG A 256 -0.78 -2.01 15.12
CA ARG A 256 -2.21 -1.70 15.41
C ARG A 256 -3.01 -1.80 14.12
N LEU A 257 -3.94 -2.73 14.07
CA LEU A 257 -4.89 -2.88 12.98
C LEU A 257 -5.80 -1.66 12.88
N ALA A 258 -6.06 -1.22 11.66
CA ALA A 258 -7.05 -0.22 11.34
C ALA A 258 -8.02 -0.75 10.27
N ILE A 259 -9.23 -0.21 10.28
CA ILE A 259 -10.28 -0.51 9.30
C ILE A 259 -10.70 0.79 8.62
N SER A 260 -11.00 0.73 7.32
CA SER A 260 -11.50 1.87 6.55
C SER A 260 -12.46 1.42 5.44
N PRO A 261 -13.36 2.30 4.95
CA PRO A 261 -14.19 1.99 3.80
C PRO A 261 -13.33 1.87 2.52
N PRO A 262 -13.73 1.04 1.53
CA PRO A 262 -13.07 0.97 0.21
C PRO A 262 -12.92 2.36 -0.45
N VAL A 263 -11.90 2.53 -1.29
CA VAL A 263 -11.67 3.79 -2.02
C VAL A 263 -12.87 4.09 -2.91
N ASN A 264 -13.49 5.26 -2.73
CA ASN A 264 -14.72 5.65 -3.44
C ASN A 264 -15.85 4.58 -3.34
N GLY A 265 -15.89 3.81 -2.25
CA GLY A 265 -16.90 2.77 -1.98
C GLY A 265 -16.76 1.48 -2.78
N VAL A 266 -15.81 1.40 -3.73
CA VAL A 266 -15.64 0.22 -4.60
C VAL A 266 -14.19 -0.25 -4.74
N GLY A 267 -13.22 0.62 -4.49
CA GLY A 267 -11.80 0.31 -4.61
C GLY A 267 -11.29 -0.48 -3.42
N GLN A 268 -11.42 -1.80 -3.50
CA GLN A 268 -10.87 -2.73 -2.52
C GLN A 268 -9.39 -2.99 -2.80
N LEU A 269 -8.51 -2.36 -2.03
CA LEU A 269 -7.06 -2.37 -2.26
C LEU A 269 -6.33 -2.82 -1.01
N SER A 270 -5.43 -3.80 -1.15
CA SER A 270 -4.54 -4.20 -0.07
C SER A 270 -3.57 -3.09 0.32
N GLU A 271 -3.00 -3.20 1.52
CA GLU A 271 -2.05 -2.22 2.05
C GLU A 271 -0.83 -2.04 1.13
N ILE A 272 -0.29 -3.13 0.58
CA ILE A 272 0.82 -3.08 -0.38
C ILE A 272 0.43 -2.29 -1.65
N CYS A 273 -0.82 -2.40 -2.10
CA CYS A 273 -1.34 -1.61 -3.22
C CYS A 273 -1.44 -0.12 -2.86
N LEU A 274 -1.95 0.23 -1.68
CA LEU A 274 -2.02 1.63 -1.21
C LEU A 274 -0.62 2.27 -1.13
N LEU A 275 0.38 1.53 -0.64
CA LEU A 275 1.77 2.00 -0.59
C LEU A 275 2.40 2.14 -1.98
N TYR A 276 2.10 1.21 -2.91
CA TYR A 276 2.52 1.37 -4.31
C TYR A 276 1.96 2.67 -4.90
N ILE A 277 0.66 2.91 -4.77
CA ILE A 277 0.00 4.11 -5.31
C ILE A 277 0.56 5.37 -4.65
N SER A 278 0.75 5.36 -3.33
CA SER A 278 1.36 6.48 -2.59
C SER A 278 2.75 6.83 -3.15
N SER A 279 3.59 5.82 -3.38
CA SER A 279 4.93 6.00 -3.95
C SER A 279 4.88 6.55 -5.39
N PHE A 280 3.91 6.11 -6.19
CA PHE A 280 3.67 6.62 -7.53
C PHE A 280 3.35 8.12 -7.49
N TYR A 281 2.40 8.54 -6.65
CA TYR A 281 2.03 9.95 -6.49
C TYR A 281 3.24 10.85 -6.21
N MET A 282 4.01 10.49 -5.18
CA MET A 282 5.17 11.27 -4.77
C MET A 282 6.26 11.29 -5.86
N SER A 283 6.48 10.18 -6.56
CA SER A 283 7.45 10.13 -7.67
C SER A 283 7.07 11.02 -8.85
N MET A 284 5.76 11.08 -9.17
CA MET A 284 5.24 11.89 -10.27
C MET A 284 5.33 13.37 -9.94
N LEU A 285 5.07 13.76 -8.70
CA LEU A 285 5.26 15.13 -8.20
C LEU A 285 6.72 15.58 -8.36
N VAL A 286 7.66 14.76 -7.88
CA VAL A 286 9.10 15.03 -8.03
C VAL A 286 9.51 15.18 -9.49
N ARG A 287 9.05 14.28 -10.35
CA ARG A 287 9.50 14.20 -11.74
C ARG A 287 8.91 15.27 -12.65
N TYR A 288 7.62 15.58 -12.48
CA TYR A 288 6.88 16.42 -13.41
C TYR A 288 6.53 17.80 -12.84
N PHE A 289 6.54 17.97 -11.52
CA PHE A 289 6.21 19.23 -10.85
C PHE A 289 7.30 19.65 -9.83
N PRO A 290 8.59 19.69 -10.24
CA PRO A 290 9.71 19.89 -9.32
C PRO A 290 9.66 21.23 -8.58
N THR A 291 9.13 22.30 -9.18
CA THR A 291 8.97 23.60 -8.51
C THR A 291 8.00 23.53 -7.33
N TYR A 292 6.86 22.86 -7.50
CA TYR A 292 5.89 22.63 -6.43
C TYR A 292 6.48 21.71 -5.35
N TRP A 293 7.11 20.62 -5.77
CA TRP A 293 7.74 19.68 -4.86
C TRP A 293 8.83 20.33 -3.99
N VAL A 294 9.76 21.08 -4.59
CA VAL A 294 10.83 21.76 -3.85
C VAL A 294 10.26 22.81 -2.90
N SER A 295 9.24 23.55 -3.32
CA SER A 295 8.55 24.51 -2.44
C SER A 295 7.92 23.83 -1.24
N LEU A 296 7.27 22.68 -1.41
CA LEU A 296 6.69 21.89 -0.33
C LEU A 296 7.77 21.45 0.66
N VAL A 297 8.86 20.87 0.17
CA VAL A 297 9.96 20.34 0.99
C VAL A 297 10.70 21.44 1.76
N GLN A 298 10.82 22.63 1.19
CA GLN A 298 11.56 23.76 1.77
C GLN A 298 10.72 24.65 2.70
N GLY A 299 9.46 24.30 2.95
CA GLY A 299 8.58 25.09 3.82
C GLY A 299 8.03 26.35 3.18
N GLY A 300 7.73 26.32 1.89
CA GLY A 300 7.05 27.40 1.18
C GLY A 300 5.60 27.56 1.65
N LYS A 301 5.00 28.73 1.40
CA LYS A 301 3.59 28.96 1.75
C LYS A 301 2.67 27.89 1.14
N GLY A 302 1.84 27.25 1.97
CA GLY A 302 0.92 26.17 1.56
C GLY A 302 1.47 24.76 1.81
N ASP A 303 2.59 24.62 2.52
CA ASP A 303 3.26 23.35 2.81
C ASP A 303 2.63 22.50 3.92
N ILE A 304 1.42 22.80 4.39
CA ILE A 304 0.81 22.16 5.57
C ILE A 304 0.72 20.62 5.44
N LEU A 305 0.70 20.09 4.21
CA LEU A 305 0.68 18.66 3.92
C LEU A 305 2.06 17.99 3.95
N TRP A 306 3.15 18.75 4.05
CA TRP A 306 4.51 18.22 4.06
C TRP A 306 4.73 17.18 5.17
N PRO A 307 4.32 17.38 6.44
CA PRO A 307 4.48 16.36 7.47
C PRO A 307 3.80 15.03 7.13
N ALA A 308 2.60 15.08 6.53
CA ALA A 308 1.87 13.87 6.11
C ALA A 308 2.58 13.16 4.94
N ILE A 309 3.03 13.93 3.93
CA ILE A 309 3.75 13.39 2.77
C ILE A 309 5.12 12.83 3.17
N TYR A 310 5.83 13.51 4.07
CA TYR A 310 7.08 13.04 4.65
C TYR A 310 6.91 11.68 5.33
N LYS A 311 5.85 11.53 6.13
CA LYS A 311 5.54 10.28 6.83
C LYS A 311 5.04 9.18 5.88
N ALA A 312 4.30 9.55 4.83
CA ALA A 312 3.92 8.63 3.76
C ALA A 312 5.15 8.07 3.02
N GLN A 313 6.15 8.91 2.77
CA GLN A 313 7.44 8.47 2.22
C GLN A 313 8.13 7.46 3.14
N GLN A 314 8.13 7.69 4.46
CA GLN A 314 8.69 6.75 5.43
C GLN A 314 7.91 5.42 5.48
N LEU A 315 6.58 5.45 5.39
CA LEU A 315 5.76 4.23 5.30
C LEU A 315 6.14 3.41 4.08
N VAL A 316 6.26 4.04 2.92
CA VAL A 316 6.68 3.33 1.69
C VAL A 316 8.09 2.74 1.87
N GLU A 317 9.03 3.49 2.42
CA GLU A 317 10.42 3.05 2.59
C GLU A 317 10.58 1.88 3.56
N ASN A 318 9.79 1.85 4.63
CA ASN A 318 9.92 0.86 5.70
C ASN A 318 8.92 -0.29 5.57
N THR A 319 7.65 0.01 5.33
CA THR A 319 6.55 -0.96 5.38
C THR A 319 6.37 -1.71 4.06
N PHE A 320 6.62 -1.08 2.90
CA PHE A 320 6.47 -1.80 1.62
C PHE A 320 7.40 -3.03 1.52
N PRO A 321 8.71 -2.95 1.85
CA PRO A 321 9.57 -4.13 1.88
C PRO A 321 9.14 -5.19 2.90
N GLU A 322 8.58 -4.77 4.05
CA GLU A 322 8.07 -5.68 5.10
C GLU A 322 6.86 -6.46 4.58
N LEU A 323 5.90 -5.79 3.96
CA LEU A 323 4.73 -6.45 3.35
C LEU A 323 5.13 -7.41 2.23
N VAL A 324 6.15 -7.10 1.44
CA VAL A 324 6.67 -8.04 0.43
C VAL A 324 7.20 -9.29 1.09
N MET A 325 8.02 -9.17 2.13
CA MET A 325 8.56 -10.33 2.85
C MET A 325 7.43 -11.14 3.50
N GLU A 326 6.48 -10.49 4.14
CA GLU A 326 5.33 -11.12 4.78
C GLU A 326 4.49 -11.93 3.79
N LEU A 327 4.20 -11.38 2.60
CA LEU A 327 3.51 -12.09 1.54
C LEU A 327 4.30 -13.31 1.04
N VAL A 328 5.63 -13.21 0.94
CA VAL A 328 6.48 -14.35 0.56
C VAL A 328 6.40 -15.47 1.59
N GLU A 329 6.51 -15.12 2.88
CA GLU A 329 6.43 -16.08 3.98
C GLU A 329 5.06 -16.75 4.03
N GLU A 330 3.98 -15.97 3.96
CA GLU A 330 2.61 -16.47 3.98
C GLU A 330 2.36 -17.45 2.82
N MET A 331 2.77 -17.08 1.61
CA MET A 331 2.59 -17.93 0.43
C MET A 331 3.45 -19.20 0.46
N ALA A 332 4.55 -19.20 1.21
CA ALA A 332 5.43 -20.36 1.39
C ALA A 332 5.02 -21.26 2.57
N LYS A 333 4.04 -20.86 3.40
CA LYS A 333 3.53 -21.70 4.49
C LYS A 333 2.98 -23.02 3.93
N PRO A 334 3.18 -24.16 4.63
CA PRO A 334 2.55 -25.41 4.27
C PRO A 334 1.03 -25.24 4.22
N LYS A 335 0.40 -25.62 3.11
CA LYS A 335 -1.07 -25.67 3.03
C LYS A 335 -1.54 -26.81 3.93
N THR A 336 -2.25 -26.46 5.01
CA THR A 336 -2.89 -27.40 5.93
C THR A 336 -4.06 -28.12 5.32
#